data_AF-A0A5C9EGR5-F1
#
_entry.id   AF-A0A5C9EGR5-F1
#
_cell.length_a   1.000
_cell.length_b   1.000
_cell.length_c   1.000
_cell.angle_alpha   90.00
_cell.angle_beta   90.00
_cell.angle_gamma   90.00
#
_symmetry.space_group_name_H-M   'P 1'
#
loop_
_entity.id
_entity.type
_entity.pdbx_description
1 polymer ?
#
loop_
_entity_poly.entity_id
_entity_poly.type
_entity_poly.pdbx_seq_one_letter_code
_entity_poly.pdbx_strand_id
1 'polypeptide(L)'
;MRLLNMKNSFLRDIAKQWYQYEGYEIKKTTETGIIAYNPKDKVAVHIETGLKVDYFEEHGKEHKNRFNKAKDFYKAELGLKPSSIKKRSIIEYASQPRTDSIQAFETESGSEFVHIKDFLVEIQDEIKGMDPSNNVIPYKYPILRFFQTILANFNVTPK
;
A
#
# COMPACT_ATOMS: atom_id res chain seq x y z
N MET A 1 -22.66 2.81 -1.19
CA MET A 1 -21.82 2.97 0.02
C MET A 1 -21.18 1.65 0.49
N ARG A 2 -21.92 0.54 0.71
CA ARG A 2 -21.34 -0.77 1.15
C ARG A 2 -20.27 -1.39 0.24
N LEU A 3 -20.42 -1.29 -1.08
CA LEU A 3 -19.46 -1.88 -2.05
C LEU A 3 -18.10 -1.14 -2.10
N LEU A 4 -18.09 0.19 -1.88
CA LEU A 4 -16.85 0.97 -1.81
C LEU A 4 -16.03 0.56 -0.56
N ASN A 5 -16.71 0.33 0.57
CA ASN A 5 -16.06 -0.11 1.81
C ASN A 5 -15.43 -1.51 1.68
N MET A 6 -16.04 -2.43 0.92
CA MET A 6 -15.50 -3.78 0.65
C MET A 6 -14.28 -3.78 -0.27
N LYS A 7 -14.20 -2.87 -1.24
CA LYS A 7 -13.05 -2.81 -2.14
C LYS A 7 -11.86 -2.10 -1.50
N ASN A 8 -12.10 -1.03 -0.73
CA ASN A 8 -11.04 -0.39 0.07
C ASN A 8 -10.45 -1.37 1.11
N SER A 9 -11.25 -2.28 1.66
CA SER A 9 -10.71 -3.30 2.56
C SER A 9 -9.75 -4.25 1.87
N PHE A 10 -9.98 -4.64 0.61
CA PHE A 10 -9.04 -5.51 -0.11
C PHE A 10 -7.66 -4.85 -0.29
N LEU A 11 -7.62 -3.62 -0.81
CA LEU A 11 -6.38 -2.86 -1.01
C LEU A 11 -5.58 -2.67 0.29
N ARG A 12 -6.29 -2.37 1.38
CA ARG A 12 -5.69 -2.24 2.69
C ARG A 12 -5.17 -3.58 3.21
N ASP A 13 -5.90 -4.67 3.00
CA ASP A 13 -5.53 -6.00 3.50
C ASP A 13 -4.35 -6.59 2.73
N ILE A 14 -4.27 -6.38 1.41
CA ILE A 14 -3.09 -6.77 0.62
C ILE A 14 -1.88 -5.92 1.02
N ALA A 15 -2.01 -4.60 1.19
CA ALA A 15 -0.92 -3.76 1.67
C ALA A 15 -0.45 -4.20 3.06
N LYS A 16 -1.38 -4.51 3.97
CA LYS A 16 -1.06 -5.04 5.29
C LYS A 16 -0.24 -6.32 5.21
N GLN A 17 -0.70 -7.30 4.43
CA GLN A 17 0.01 -8.58 4.30
C GLN A 17 1.38 -8.38 3.63
N TRP A 18 1.47 -7.56 2.59
CA TRP A 18 2.71 -7.25 1.88
C TRP A 18 3.77 -6.70 2.84
N TYR A 19 3.46 -5.62 3.56
CA TYR A 19 4.42 -5.02 4.47
C TYR A 19 4.76 -5.95 5.66
N GLN A 20 3.82 -6.75 6.14
CA GLN A 20 4.12 -7.77 7.17
C GLN A 20 4.99 -8.92 6.64
N TYR A 21 4.93 -9.23 5.36
CA TYR A 21 5.79 -10.21 4.71
C TYR A 21 7.21 -9.65 4.56
N GLU A 22 7.33 -8.38 4.17
CA GLU A 22 8.57 -7.60 4.08
C GLU A 22 9.22 -7.26 5.44
N GLY A 23 8.72 -7.82 6.54
CA GLY A 23 9.30 -7.64 7.88
C GLY A 23 8.88 -6.37 8.62
N TYR A 24 7.85 -5.65 8.16
CA TYR A 24 7.28 -4.54 8.91
C TYR A 24 6.27 -5.02 9.96
N GLU A 25 6.22 -4.30 11.08
CA GLU A 25 5.19 -4.42 12.09
C GLU A 25 4.05 -3.45 11.82
N ILE A 26 2.81 -3.93 11.78
CA ILE A 26 1.64 -3.07 11.64
C ILE A 26 1.34 -2.42 12.98
N LYS A 27 1.50 -1.10 13.03
CA LYS A 27 1.30 -0.30 14.23
C LYS A 27 -0.12 0.23 14.34
N LYS A 28 -0.74 0.54 13.21
CA LYS A 28 -2.13 0.99 13.16
C LYS A 28 -2.76 0.62 11.82
N THR A 29 -4.03 0.25 11.89
CA THR A 29 -4.92 0.19 10.72
C THR A 29 -5.91 1.33 10.86
N THR A 30 -6.07 2.13 9.80
CA THR A 30 -7.10 3.17 9.72
C THR A 30 -8.23 2.68 8.84
N GLU A 31 -9.31 3.45 8.75
CA GLU A 31 -10.42 3.14 7.82
C GLU A 31 -9.91 3.02 6.38
N THR A 32 -8.96 3.86 6.00
CA THR A 32 -8.49 4.02 4.63
C THR A 32 -7.08 3.49 4.39
N GLY A 33 -6.40 2.93 5.39
CA GLY A 33 -4.97 2.65 5.23
C GLY A 33 -4.30 1.93 6.40
N ILE A 34 -2.97 1.96 6.40
CA ILE A 34 -2.13 1.36 7.45
C ILE A 34 -0.92 2.23 7.77
N ILE A 35 -0.41 2.08 8.99
CA ILE A 35 0.90 2.53 9.42
C ILE A 35 1.72 1.30 9.81
N ALA A 36 2.84 1.12 9.15
CA ALA A 36 3.77 0.02 9.35
C ALA A 36 5.16 0.54 9.75
N TYR A 37 5.90 -0.21 10.56
CA TYR A 37 7.24 0.15 11.00
C TYR A 37 8.19 -1.03 10.85
N ASN A 38 9.31 -0.82 10.17
CA ASN A 38 10.39 -1.79 10.09
C ASN A 38 11.40 -1.48 11.21
N PRO A 39 11.56 -2.36 12.21
CA PRO A 39 12.46 -2.13 13.34
C PRO A 39 13.94 -2.27 12.97
N LYS A 40 14.27 -3.04 11.91
CA LYS A 40 15.64 -3.24 11.42
C LYS A 40 16.19 -1.95 10.84
N ASP A 41 15.44 -1.33 9.94
CA ASP A 41 15.88 -0.13 9.19
C ASP A 41 15.38 1.17 9.83
N LYS A 42 14.54 1.07 10.87
CA LYS A 42 13.85 2.17 11.55
C LYS A 42 13.00 3.03 10.60
N VAL A 43 12.50 2.45 9.53
CA VAL A 43 11.65 3.13 8.54
C VAL A 43 10.18 2.93 8.88
N ALA A 44 9.41 4.01 8.92
CA ALA A 44 7.96 3.95 8.96
C ALA A 44 7.39 4.10 7.55
N VAL A 45 6.30 3.42 7.28
CA VAL A 45 5.52 3.56 6.06
C VAL A 45 4.08 3.86 6.45
N HIS A 46 3.53 4.95 5.90
CA HIS A 46 2.11 5.27 6.02
C HIS A 46 1.49 5.16 4.64
N ILE A 47 0.52 4.26 4.54
CA ILE A 47 -0.18 3.95 3.32
C ILE A 47 -1.62 4.39 3.48
N GLU A 48 -2.09 5.20 2.57
CA GLU A 48 -3.51 5.46 2.36
C GLU A 48 -3.95 4.73 1.08
N THR A 49 -5.13 4.14 1.10
CA THR A 49 -5.71 3.40 -0.02
C THR A 49 -6.99 4.08 -0.47
N GLY A 50 -7.26 4.05 -1.78
CA GLY A 50 -8.45 4.69 -2.33
C GLY A 50 -8.88 4.11 -3.68
N LEU A 51 -10.15 4.32 -4.01
CA LEU A 51 -10.78 3.93 -5.27
C LEU A 51 -11.60 5.12 -5.77
N LYS A 52 -11.09 5.91 -6.72
CA LYS A 52 -11.86 7.05 -7.27
C LYS A 52 -11.46 7.39 -8.70
N VAL A 53 -12.48 7.75 -9.49
CA VAL A 53 -12.41 8.12 -10.91
C VAL A 53 -12.14 9.63 -11.11
N ASP A 54 -12.27 10.46 -10.07
CA ASP A 54 -12.14 11.94 -10.12
C ASP A 54 -11.23 12.47 -8.99
N TYR A 55 -10.11 11.81 -8.77
CA TYR A 55 -9.35 11.87 -7.51
C TYR A 55 -8.46 13.12 -7.34
N PHE A 56 -8.09 13.82 -8.40
CA PHE A 56 -6.96 14.75 -8.37
C PHE A 56 -7.28 16.15 -7.84
N GLU A 57 -8.48 16.71 -8.10
CA GLU A 57 -8.77 18.12 -7.76
C GLU A 57 -9.32 18.32 -6.33
N GLU A 58 -9.93 17.29 -5.72
CA GLU A 58 -10.56 17.41 -4.39
C GLU A 58 -9.84 16.62 -3.27
N HIS A 59 -9.03 15.59 -3.57
CA HIS A 59 -8.54 14.66 -2.54
C HIS A 59 -7.10 14.90 -2.08
N GLY A 60 -6.30 15.72 -2.77
CA GLY A 60 -4.94 16.06 -2.35
C GLY A 60 -4.91 16.71 -0.96
N LYS A 61 -5.83 17.63 -0.68
CA LYS A 61 -5.99 18.27 0.65
C LYS A 61 -6.39 17.29 1.74
N GLU A 62 -7.29 16.36 1.44
CA GLU A 62 -7.71 15.34 2.40
C GLU A 62 -6.55 14.41 2.78
N HIS A 63 -5.77 13.96 1.79
CA HIS A 63 -4.58 13.14 2.02
C HIS A 63 -3.51 13.90 2.80
N LYS A 64 -3.22 15.15 2.42
CA LYS A 64 -2.31 16.03 3.16
C LYS A 64 -2.70 16.12 4.63
N ASN A 65 -3.99 16.32 4.92
CA ASN A 65 -4.49 16.41 6.29
C ASN A 65 -4.33 15.09 7.06
N ARG A 66 -4.56 13.93 6.43
CA ARG A 66 -4.34 12.62 7.05
C ARG A 66 -2.85 12.38 7.35
N PHE A 67 -1.96 12.70 6.42
CA PHE A 67 -0.52 12.54 6.61
C PHE A 67 0.09 13.55 7.59
N ASN A 68 -0.42 14.78 7.65
CA ASN A 68 0.04 15.79 8.60
C ASN A 68 -0.37 15.43 10.03
N LYS A 69 -1.62 15.00 10.25
CA LYS A 69 -2.08 14.47 11.54
C LYS A 69 -1.27 13.25 11.98
N ALA A 70 -0.77 12.45 11.03
CA ALA A 70 0.03 11.28 11.35
C ALA A 70 1.44 11.63 11.87
N LYS A 71 2.01 12.80 11.54
CA LYS A 71 3.36 13.19 12.00
C LYS A 71 3.42 13.30 13.53
N ASP A 72 2.43 13.94 14.13
CA ASP A 72 2.31 14.04 15.58
C ASP A 72 1.91 12.68 16.17
N PHE A 73 1.11 11.90 15.44
CA PHE A 73 0.71 10.54 15.81
C PHE A 73 1.89 9.57 15.97
N TYR A 74 2.89 9.56 15.08
CA TYR A 74 3.99 8.57 15.16
C TYR A 74 4.78 8.66 16.47
N LYS A 75 5.03 9.88 16.95
CA LYS A 75 5.80 10.11 18.16
C LYS A 75 4.93 10.04 19.42
N ALA A 76 3.77 10.68 19.40
CA ALA A 76 2.92 10.79 20.59
C ALA A 76 2.16 9.49 20.89
N GLU A 77 1.66 8.80 19.87
CA GLU A 77 0.72 7.68 20.04
C GLU A 77 1.40 6.33 19.85
N LEU A 78 2.38 6.25 18.94
CA LEU A 78 3.10 4.99 18.67
C LEU A 78 4.45 4.89 19.39
N GLY A 79 4.93 5.98 20.00
CA GLY A 79 6.24 6.03 20.66
C GLY A 79 7.43 5.81 19.70
N LEU A 80 7.22 5.96 18.39
CA LEU A 80 8.22 5.66 17.37
C LEU A 80 9.07 6.90 17.05
N LYS A 81 10.36 6.65 16.81
CA LYS A 81 11.31 7.63 16.27
C LYS A 81 11.89 7.09 14.95
N PRO A 82 11.08 7.03 13.88
CA PRO A 82 11.56 6.53 12.60
C PRO A 82 12.66 7.45 12.06
N SER A 83 13.67 6.87 11.41
CA SER A 83 14.72 7.59 10.69
C SER A 83 14.16 8.28 9.44
N SER A 84 13.16 7.66 8.81
CA SER A 84 12.40 8.21 7.70
C SER A 84 10.96 7.70 7.70
N ILE A 85 10.06 8.49 7.11
CA ILE A 85 8.65 8.13 6.93
C ILE A 85 8.35 8.16 5.44
N LYS A 86 8.11 6.99 4.85
CA LYS A 86 7.59 6.88 3.48
C LYS A 86 6.07 7.05 3.52
N LYS A 87 5.53 7.91 2.68
CA LYS A 87 4.09 8.13 2.54
C LYS A 87 3.69 7.66 1.15
N ARG A 88 2.79 6.68 1.06
CA ARG A 88 2.30 6.14 -0.21
C ARG A 88 0.78 6.25 -0.24
N SER A 89 0.24 6.66 -1.38
CA SER A 89 -1.18 6.60 -1.66
C SER A 89 -1.41 5.57 -2.76
N ILE A 90 -1.99 4.42 -2.40
CA ILE A 90 -2.27 3.32 -3.34
C ILE A 90 -3.69 3.46 -3.87
N ILE A 91 -3.82 3.72 -5.17
CA ILE A 91 -5.06 4.21 -5.75
C ILE A 91 -5.44 3.40 -6.98
N GLU A 92 -6.69 2.96 -7.01
CA GLU A 92 -7.33 2.49 -8.24
C GLU A 92 -7.93 3.69 -8.98
N TYR A 93 -7.53 3.83 -10.25
CA TYR A 93 -8.12 4.76 -11.19
C TYR A 93 -8.52 4.00 -12.46
N ALA A 94 -9.59 4.44 -13.14
CA ALA A 94 -10.09 3.76 -14.33
C ALA A 94 -9.10 3.79 -15.52
N SER A 95 -8.16 4.75 -15.50
CA SER A 95 -7.11 4.96 -16.49
C SER A 95 -5.83 5.46 -15.79
N GLN A 96 -4.66 5.25 -16.40
CA GLN A 96 -3.43 5.84 -15.84
C GLN A 96 -3.58 7.38 -15.89
N PRO A 97 -3.47 8.08 -14.76
CA PRO A 97 -3.56 9.52 -14.75
C PRO A 97 -2.40 10.13 -15.54
N ARG A 98 -2.60 11.35 -16.07
CA ARG A 98 -1.52 12.08 -16.73
C ARG A 98 -0.43 12.42 -15.71
N THR A 99 0.82 12.45 -16.15
CA THR A 99 1.99 12.76 -15.31
C THR A 99 1.81 14.05 -14.51
N ASP A 100 1.27 15.10 -15.14
CA ASP A 100 1.05 16.40 -14.49
C ASP A 100 0.06 16.30 -13.33
N SER A 101 -0.99 15.47 -13.48
CA SER A 101 -1.98 15.22 -12.42
C SER A 101 -1.35 14.47 -11.25
N ILE A 102 -0.52 13.45 -11.55
CA ILE A 102 0.24 12.72 -10.53
C ILE A 102 1.13 13.69 -9.74
N GLN A 103 1.92 14.51 -10.42
CA GLN A 103 2.83 15.45 -9.77
C GLN A 103 2.09 16.48 -8.91
N ALA A 104 0.96 17.00 -9.39
CA ALA A 104 0.12 17.92 -8.62
C ALA A 104 -0.38 17.25 -7.32
N PHE A 105 -0.87 16.01 -7.41
CA PHE A 105 -1.32 15.25 -6.24
C PHE A 105 -0.19 14.94 -5.26
N GLU A 106 0.98 14.51 -5.74
CA GLU A 106 2.12 14.20 -4.87
C GLU A 106 2.61 15.45 -4.14
N THR A 107 2.65 16.58 -4.85
CA THR A 107 2.99 17.89 -4.29
C THR A 107 2.00 18.31 -3.21
N GLU A 108 0.70 18.12 -3.46
CA GLU A 108 -0.35 18.53 -2.52
C GLU A 108 -0.41 17.60 -1.30
N SER A 109 -0.44 16.29 -1.53
CA SER A 109 -0.58 15.25 -0.49
C SER A 109 0.70 15.04 0.33
N GLY A 110 1.86 15.33 -0.27
CA GLY A 110 3.16 14.97 0.30
C GLY A 110 3.38 13.45 0.38
N SER A 111 2.74 12.69 -0.51
CA SER A 111 2.84 11.23 -0.62
C SER A 111 3.09 10.80 -2.05
N GLU A 112 3.82 9.70 -2.23
CA GLU A 112 3.98 9.04 -3.52
C GLU A 112 2.62 8.51 -4.00
N PHE A 113 2.24 8.83 -5.23
CA PHE A 113 1.11 8.20 -5.89
C PHE A 113 1.54 6.84 -6.43
N VAL A 114 0.80 5.80 -6.04
CA VAL A 114 1.04 4.43 -6.51
C VAL A 114 -0.25 3.93 -7.13
N HIS A 115 -0.24 3.68 -8.44
CA HIS A 115 -1.37 3.02 -9.06
C HIS A 115 -1.47 1.58 -8.55
N ILE A 116 -2.66 1.08 -8.28
CA ILE A 116 -2.87 -0.30 -7.81
C ILE A 116 -2.19 -1.33 -8.73
N LYS A 117 -2.22 -1.12 -10.05
CA LYS A 117 -1.54 -2.00 -11.01
C LYS A 117 -0.05 -2.10 -10.70
N ASP A 118 0.61 -0.96 -10.47
CA ASP A 118 2.04 -0.90 -10.20
C ASP A 118 2.36 -1.52 -8.83
N PHE A 119 1.49 -1.32 -7.83
CA PHE A 119 1.62 -1.98 -6.54
C PHE A 119 1.47 -3.51 -6.62
N LEU A 120 0.56 -4.00 -7.46
CA LEU A 120 0.42 -5.44 -7.69
C LEU A 120 1.60 -6.01 -8.46
N VAL A 121 2.18 -5.26 -9.41
CA VAL A 121 3.41 -5.66 -10.11
C VAL A 121 4.59 -5.73 -9.14
N GLU A 122 4.75 -4.75 -8.24
CA GLU A 122 5.76 -4.78 -7.16
C GLU A 122 5.67 -6.09 -6.36
N ILE A 123 4.47 -6.48 -5.93
CA ILE A 123 4.25 -7.73 -5.19
C ILE A 123 4.53 -8.96 -6.07
N GLN A 124 4.09 -8.94 -7.32
CA GLN A 124 4.26 -10.06 -8.23
C GLN A 124 5.72 -10.31 -8.56
N ASP A 125 6.50 -9.27 -8.85
CA ASP A 125 7.91 -9.39 -9.22
C ASP A 125 8.74 -10.00 -8.09
N GLU A 126 8.40 -9.69 -6.84
CA GLU A 126 9.04 -10.29 -5.66
C GLU A 126 8.62 -11.75 -5.43
N ILE A 127 7.36 -12.10 -5.72
CA ILE A 127 6.85 -13.48 -5.56
C ILE A 127 7.26 -14.37 -6.76
N LYS A 128 7.49 -13.76 -7.93
CA LYS A 128 7.76 -14.46 -9.18
C LYS A 128 9.10 -15.18 -9.08
N GLY A 129 9.07 -16.50 -9.21
CA GLY A 129 10.24 -17.36 -9.06
C GLY A 129 10.34 -18.06 -7.70
N MET A 130 9.47 -17.75 -6.75
CA MET A 130 9.33 -18.53 -5.52
C MET A 130 8.55 -19.81 -5.80
N ASP A 131 9.26 -20.92 -6.04
CA ASP A 131 8.66 -22.25 -6.12
C ASP A 131 7.94 -22.57 -4.80
N PRO A 132 6.61 -22.78 -4.80
CA PRO A 132 5.84 -23.10 -3.60
C PRO A 132 6.34 -24.35 -2.87
N SER A 133 7.03 -25.26 -3.57
CA SER A 133 7.60 -26.49 -3.01
C SER A 133 8.80 -26.22 -2.11
N ASN A 134 9.48 -25.09 -2.31
CA ASN A 134 10.73 -24.74 -1.62
C ASN A 134 10.60 -23.49 -0.73
N ASN A 135 9.85 -22.48 -1.17
CA ASN A 135 9.72 -21.18 -0.50
C ASN A 135 8.24 -20.79 -0.37
N VAL A 136 7.49 -21.52 0.45
CA VAL A 136 6.05 -21.27 0.61
C VAL A 136 5.79 -19.99 1.41
N ILE A 137 4.92 -19.12 0.89
CA ILE A 137 4.43 -17.98 1.65
C ILE A 137 3.62 -18.50 2.87
N PRO A 138 3.91 -18.03 4.11
CA PRO A 138 3.23 -18.50 5.31
C PRO A 138 1.70 -18.38 5.25
N TYR A 139 0.99 -19.34 5.85
CA TYR A 139 -0.48 -19.37 5.89
C TYR A 139 -1.14 -18.09 6.46
N LYS A 140 -0.42 -17.35 7.32
CA LYS A 140 -0.89 -16.07 7.86
C LYS A 140 -1.03 -14.95 6.81
N TYR A 141 -0.52 -15.16 5.59
CA TYR A 141 -0.62 -14.21 4.46
C TYR A 141 -1.43 -14.81 3.29
N PRO A 142 -2.75 -15.04 3.47
CA PRO A 142 -3.56 -15.78 2.51
C PRO A 142 -3.67 -15.11 1.12
N ILE A 143 -3.64 -13.77 1.04
CA ILE A 143 -3.71 -13.05 -0.24
C ILE A 143 -2.40 -13.23 -1.02
N LEU A 144 -1.26 -13.09 -0.35
CA LEU A 144 0.05 -13.28 -0.98
C LEU A 144 0.25 -14.73 -1.44
N ARG A 145 -0.18 -15.70 -0.63
CA ARG A 145 -0.13 -17.12 -1.01
C ARG A 145 -1.04 -17.45 -2.20
N PHE A 146 -2.18 -16.77 -2.31
CA PHE A 146 -3.02 -16.87 -3.50
C PHE A 146 -2.25 -16.38 -4.73
N PHE A 147 -1.57 -15.23 -4.67
CA PHE A 147 -0.71 -14.77 -5.77
C PHE A 147 0.39 -15.78 -6.11
N GLN A 148 1.10 -16.32 -5.11
CA GLN A 148 2.11 -17.35 -5.34
C GLN A 148 1.53 -18.57 -6.07
N THR A 149 0.36 -19.04 -5.64
CA THR A 149 -0.33 -20.17 -6.29
C THR A 149 -0.67 -19.86 -7.74
N ILE A 150 -1.20 -18.67 -8.02
CA ILE A 150 -1.58 -18.28 -9.38
C ILE A 150 -0.33 -18.14 -10.26
N LEU A 151 0.71 -17.46 -9.79
CA LEU A 151 1.93 -17.23 -10.56
C LEU A 151 2.72 -18.52 -10.84
N ALA A 152 2.67 -19.50 -9.93
CA ALA A 152 3.35 -20.78 -10.11
C ALA A 152 2.62 -21.73 -11.08
N ASN A 153 1.27 -21.66 -11.14
CA ASN A 153 0.46 -22.60 -11.92
C ASN A 153 -0.03 -22.04 -13.26
N PHE A 154 -0.08 -20.72 -13.41
CA PHE A 154 -0.46 -20.07 -14.64
C PHE A 154 0.78 -19.34 -15.18
N ASN A 155 1.13 -19.57 -16.45
CA ASN A 155 2.14 -18.76 -17.16
C ASN A 155 1.58 -17.33 -17.34
N VAL A 156 1.51 -16.57 -16.25
CA VAL A 156 1.08 -15.18 -16.26
C VAL A 156 2.29 -14.35 -16.66
N THR A 157 2.53 -14.26 -17.97
CA THR A 157 3.45 -13.26 -18.50
C THR A 157 2.71 -11.92 -18.48
N PRO A 158 3.23 -10.88 -17.79
CA PRO A 158 2.65 -9.55 -17.86
C PRO A 158 2.65 -9.09 -19.33
N LYS A 159 1.51 -8.58 -19.81
CA LYS A 159 1.42 -7.85 -21.09
C LYS A 159 1.79 -6.38 -20.88
#